data_AF-A0A9D9K6R2-F1
#
_entry.id   AF-A0A9D9K6R2-F1
#
_cell.length_a   1.000
_cell.length_b   1.000
_cell.length_c   1.000
_cell.angle_alpha   90.00
_cell.angle_beta   90.00
_cell.angle_gamma   90.00
#
_symmetry.space_group_name_H-M   'P 1'
#
loop_
_entity.id
_entity.type
_entity.pdbx_description
1 polymer ?
#
loop_
_entity_poly.entity_id
_entity_poly.type
_entity_poly.pdbx_seq_one_letter_code
_entity_poly.pdbx_strand_id
1 'polypeptide(L)' 'MDQQDRFRGCFLGLAVGDAIGTTVEFRPRGSFAPLTDMVGGGPFHL' A
#
# COMPACT_ATOMS: atom_id res chain seq x y z
N MET A 1 -6.83 -17.08 -16.26
CA MET A 1 -6.45 -15.69 -15.97
C MET A 1 -6.58 -14.93 -17.28
N ASP A 2 -7.65 -14.14 -17.42
CA ASP A 2 -7.85 -13.30 -18.60
C ASP A 2 -6.76 -12.20 -18.63
N GLN A 3 -6.35 -11.76 -19.82
CA GLN A 3 -5.35 -10.71 -19.97
C GLN A 3 -5.87 -9.38 -19.39
N GLN A 4 -7.17 -9.14 -19.45
CA GLN A 4 -7.83 -7.99 -18.82
C GLN A 4 -7.67 -8.01 -17.29
N ASP A 5 -7.77 -9.18 -16.65
CA ASP A 5 -7.61 -9.30 -15.19
C ASP A 5 -6.20 -8.94 -14.74
N ARG A 6 -5.18 -9.29 -15.54
CA ARG A 6 -3.78 -8.96 -15.24
C ARG A 6 -3.53 -7.46 -15.32
N PHE A 7 -4.03 -6.79 -16.36
CA PHE A 7 -3.86 -5.34 -16.50
C PHE A 7 -4.57 -4.58 -15.38
N ARG A 8 -5.80 -4.98 -15.03
CA ARG A 8 -6.54 -4.40 -13.90
C ARG A 8 -5.83 -4.65 -12.57
N GLY A 9 -5.37 -5.88 -12.34
CA GLY A 9 -4.64 -6.26 -11.13
C GLY A 9 -3.34 -5.48 -10.95
N CYS A 10 -2.56 -5.28 -12.01
CA CYS A 10 -1.33 -4.48 -11.94
C CYS A 10 -1.59 -3.01 -11.63
N PHE A 11 -2.59 -2.40 -12.29
CA PHE A 11 -2.91 -0.99 -12.07
C PHE A 11 -3.47 -0.75 -10.66
N LEU A 12 -4.38 -1.61 -10.21
CA LEU A 12 -4.96 -1.53 -8.87
C LEU A 12 -3.91 -1.84 -7.80
N GLY A 13 -3.08 -2.86 -8.01
CA GLY A 13 -2.01 -3.26 -7.08
C GLY A 13 -0.95 -2.18 -6.89
N LEU A 14 -0.63 -1.42 -7.94
CA LEU A 14 0.25 -0.26 -7.84
C LEU A 14 -0.37 0.84 -6.97
N ALA A 15 -1.62 1.22 -7.25
CA ALA A 15 -2.31 2.27 -6.48
C ALA A 15 -2.47 1.89 -4.99
N VAL A 16 -2.79 0.63 -4.70
CA VAL A 16 -2.89 0.11 -3.34
C VAL A 16 -1.52 0.05 -2.65
N GLY A 17 -0.50 -0.42 -3.36
CA GLY A 17 0.86 -0.50 -2.83
C GLY A 17 1.44 0.87 -2.47
N ASP A 18 1.18 1.88 -3.30
CA ASP A 18 1.56 3.27 -3.05
C ASP A 18 0.84 3.83 -1.81
N ALA A 19 -0.49 3.69 -1.74
CA ALA A 19 -1.28 4.12 -0.59
C ALA A 19 -0.82 3.49 0.73
N ILE A 20 -0.55 2.18 0.75
CA ILE A 20 -0.03 1.49 1.94
C ILE A 20 1.40 1.96 2.27
N GLY A 21 2.25 2.13 1.26
CA GLY A 21 3.64 2.57 1.43
C GLY A 21 3.77 3.93 2.12
N THR A 22 2.86 4.88 1.82
CA THR A 22 2.87 6.22 2.43
C THR A 22 2.68 6.21 3.96
N THR A 23 1.99 5.21 4.51
CA THR A 23 1.76 5.13 5.97
C THR A 23 3.02 4.82 6.78
N VAL A 24 4.02 4.22 6.13
CA VAL A 24 5.31 3.84 6.71
C VAL A 24 6.48 4.58 6.06
N GLU A 25 6.18 5.57 5.22
CA GLU A 25 7.17 6.43 4.61
C GLU A 25 8.01 7.08 5.73
N PHE A 26 9.33 6.94 5.64
CA PHE A 26 10.31 7.41 6.63
C PHE A 26 10.42 6.61 7.94
N ARG A 27 9.79 5.43 8.07
CA ARG A 27 10.03 4.53 9.22
C ARG A 27 11.15 3.52 8.93
N PRO A 28 12.11 3.30 9.85
CA PRO A 28 13.09 2.22 9.71
C PRO A 28 12.39 0.86 9.53
N ARG A 29 12.91 0.01 8.64
CA ARG A 29 12.39 -1.37 8.48
C ARG A 29 12.43 -2.10 9.83
N GLY A 30 11.29 -2.64 10.25
CA GLY A 30 11.15 -3.35 11.54
C GLY A 30 10.83 -2.46 12.76
N SER A 31 10.72 -1.14 12.58
CA SER A 31 10.36 -0.21 13.68
C SER A 31 8.85 0.02 13.85
N PHE A 32 8.02 -0.59 12.99
CA PHE A 32 6.57 -0.47 13.01
C PHE A 32 5.94 -1.86 13.09
N ALA A 33 4.79 -1.94 13.77
CA ALA A 33 3.99 -3.16 13.80
C ALA A 33 3.57 -3.53 12.36
N PRO A 34 3.53 -4.82 11.98
CA PRO A 34 3.14 -5.24 10.65
C PRO A 34 1.81 -4.61 10.23
N LEU A 35 1.82 -3.86 9.13
CA LEU A 35 0.58 -3.36 8.53
C LEU A 35 -0.18 -4.55 7.95
N THR A 36 -1.31 -4.87 8.55
CA THR A 36 -2.17 -5.99 8.16
C THR A 36 -3.52 -5.53 7.61
N ASP A 37 -3.74 -4.21 7.59
CA ASP A 37 -4.99 -3.59 7.18
C ASP A 37 -4.71 -2.24 6.48
N MET A 38 -5.65 -1.79 5.65
CA MET A 38 -5.63 -0.51 4.95
C MET A 38 -6.15 0.62 5.86
N VAL A 39 -5.65 0.65 7.10
CA VAL A 39 -5.85 1.78 8.00
C VAL A 39 -4.88 2.87 7.55
N GLY A 40 -5.40 3.91 6.91
CA GLY A 40 -4.68 5.16 6.73
C GLY A 40 -4.08 5.63 8.06
N GLY A 41 -3.03 6.44 8.00
CA GLY A 41 -2.26 6.78 9.20
C GLY A 41 -0.78 6.98 8.92
N GLY A 42 -0.49 7.73 7.85
CA GLY A 42 0.81 8.34 7.61
C GLY A 42 0.86 9.76 8.18
N PRO A 43 1.97 10.49 7.99
CA PRO A 43 2.13 11.88 8.45
C PRO A 43 1.04 12.85 7.97
N PHE A 44 0.24 12.46 6.96
CA PHE A 44 -0.83 13.27 6.41
C PHE A 44 -2.22 13.07 7.02
N HIS A 45 -2.45 12.09 7.92
CA HIS A 45 -3.73 11.90 8.66
C HIS A 45 -5.00 12.12 7.81
N LEU A 46 -5.03 11.52 6.61
CA LEU A 46 -6.20 11.47 5.73
C LEU A 46 -6.96 10.16 5.94
#